data_AF-A0A6A6LZP2-F1
#
_entry.id   AF-A0A6A6LZP2-F1
#
_cell.length_a   1.000
_cell.length_b   1.000
_cell.length_c   1.000
_cell.angle_alpha   90.00
_cell.angle_beta   90.00
_cell.angle_gamma   90.00
#
_symmetry.space_group_name_H-M   'P 1'
#
loop_
_entity.id
_entity.type
_entity.pdbx_description
1 polymer ?
#
loop_
_entity_poly.entity_id
_entity_poly.type
_entity_poly.pdbx_seq_one_letter_code
_entity_poly.pdbx_strand_id
1 'polypeptide(L)'
;MPLLVNRPGGKKFCTTVDTLTQREPDSMLAAMFSGRHTVCEDLEKGYVFVDRDGKHFRHILNWLRDGVAPTLTDAEYSELMREAEYYQLLRKEADELDSELTRTDIIRCIQSERVRFRGVKLSGLDLSKLDLSFVDFSFACLKNLFFSRANLQCAKFRDVDAEGSIFHNATLRECEFTGANLRGALLAGANLQSANLQDACLVDCSFCGADLRSAHLQTADLTNANLEGANLEGANLKGAKLNNANLKGANLQRAYLRQVNLQNTHLENTRLDGANLLGAIR
;
A
#
# COMPACT_ATOMS: atom_id res chain seq x y z
N MET A 1 21.35 -28.31 14.25
CA MET A 1 20.27 -27.31 14.16
C MET A 1 20.83 -25.97 14.60
N PRO A 2 20.77 -24.91 13.78
CA PRO A 2 21.21 -23.59 14.20
C PRO A 2 20.34 -23.09 15.35
N LEU A 3 20.98 -22.58 16.40
CA LEU A 3 20.31 -21.70 17.35
C LEU A 3 20.63 -20.25 16.98
N LEU A 4 19.59 -19.44 16.87
CA LEU A 4 19.71 -18.02 16.59
C LEU A 4 19.48 -17.25 17.88
N VAL A 5 20.41 -16.35 18.18
CA VAL A 5 20.30 -15.45 19.34
C VAL A 5 20.23 -14.03 18.80
N ASN A 6 19.09 -13.38 19.04
CA ASN A 6 18.96 -11.95 18.73
C ASN A 6 19.74 -11.12 19.78
N ARG A 7 19.91 -9.80 19.59
CA ARG A 7 20.67 -8.83 20.45
C ARG A 7 21.09 -9.34 21.84
N PRO A 8 22.30 -9.08 22.38
CA PRO A 8 22.77 -9.70 23.63
C PRO A 8 21.74 -9.61 24.77
N GLY A 9 21.31 -10.77 25.29
CA GLY A 9 20.19 -10.88 26.25
C GLY A 9 18.79 -11.08 25.63
N GLY A 10 18.72 -11.21 24.30
CA GLY A 10 17.51 -11.32 23.51
C GLY A 10 16.91 -12.72 23.44
N LYS A 11 15.82 -12.85 22.66
CA LYS A 11 15.13 -14.13 22.46
C LYS A 11 16.01 -15.11 21.68
N LYS A 12 16.01 -16.37 22.14
CA LYS A 12 16.62 -17.51 21.44
C LYS A 12 15.60 -18.20 20.55
N PHE A 13 16.01 -18.60 19.35
CA PHE A 13 15.18 -19.33 18.41
C PHE A 13 15.90 -20.59 17.92
N CYS A 14 15.27 -21.75 18.08
CA CYS A 14 15.74 -23.01 17.47
C CYS A 14 15.07 -23.20 16.13
N THR A 15 15.84 -23.50 15.09
CA THR A 15 15.30 -23.86 13.77
C THR A 15 16.24 -24.80 13.01
N THR A 16 15.84 -25.25 11.83
CA THR A 16 16.70 -26.04 10.93
C THR A 16 17.37 -25.14 9.89
N VAL A 17 18.49 -25.60 9.32
CA VAL A 17 19.11 -24.92 8.16
C VAL A 17 18.12 -24.89 7.00
N ASP A 18 17.45 -26.02 6.73
CA ASP A 18 16.42 -26.14 5.69
C ASP A 18 15.32 -25.08 5.80
N THR A 19 14.83 -24.79 7.01
CA THR A 19 13.87 -23.69 7.23
C THR A 19 14.43 -22.35 6.76
N LEU A 20 15.71 -22.07 6.98
CA LEU A 20 16.34 -20.79 6.66
C LEU A 20 16.70 -20.66 5.18
N THR A 21 16.84 -21.78 4.46
CA THR A 21 17.41 -21.81 3.10
C THR A 21 16.43 -22.25 2.01
N GLN A 22 15.39 -23.02 2.32
CA GLN A 22 14.56 -23.64 1.28
C GLN A 22 13.53 -22.70 0.65
N ARG A 23 12.76 -21.95 1.46
CA ARG A 23 11.63 -21.16 0.95
C ARG A 23 12.09 -19.93 0.16
N GLU A 24 13.09 -19.23 0.67
CA GLU A 24 13.65 -18.03 0.05
C GLU A 24 15.17 -18.20 -0.11
N PRO A 25 15.62 -18.96 -1.13
CA PRO A 25 17.03 -19.31 -1.31
C PRO A 25 17.94 -18.11 -1.58
N ASP A 26 17.37 -16.99 -2.04
CA ASP A 26 18.09 -15.75 -2.33
C ASP A 26 18.08 -14.75 -1.16
N SER A 27 17.44 -15.10 -0.04
CA SER A 27 17.38 -14.23 1.15
C SER A 27 18.75 -14.10 1.85
N MET A 28 18.90 -13.05 2.66
CA MET A 28 20.09 -12.88 3.52
C MET A 28 20.27 -14.07 4.46
N LEU A 29 19.18 -14.60 5.02
CA LEU A 29 19.23 -15.78 5.89
C LEU A 29 19.68 -17.01 5.10
N ALA A 30 19.15 -17.25 3.90
CA ALA A 30 19.61 -18.36 3.07
C ALA A 30 21.10 -18.21 2.71
N ALA A 31 21.55 -17.02 2.34
CA ALA A 31 22.96 -16.75 2.07
C ALA A 31 23.83 -17.09 3.29
N MET A 32 23.47 -16.59 4.49
CA MET A 32 24.19 -16.89 5.73
C MET A 32 24.27 -18.39 6.01
N PHE A 33 23.17 -19.13 5.86
CA PHE A 33 23.09 -20.52 6.30
C PHE A 33 23.26 -21.57 5.19
N SER A 34 23.49 -21.16 3.94
CA SER A 34 23.73 -22.05 2.79
C SER A 34 25.09 -22.75 2.79
N GLY A 35 25.98 -22.41 3.74
CA GLY A 35 27.37 -22.88 3.76
C GLY A 35 28.29 -22.17 2.77
N ARG A 36 27.78 -21.20 1.99
CA ARG A 36 28.57 -20.39 1.04
C ARG A 36 29.28 -19.21 1.71
N HIS A 37 28.94 -18.89 2.96
CA HIS A 37 29.53 -17.81 3.74
C HIS A 37 29.91 -18.29 5.14
N THR A 38 31.04 -17.82 5.66
CA THR A 38 31.48 -18.11 7.03
C THR A 38 30.63 -17.29 8.00
N VAL A 39 29.78 -17.95 8.77
CA VAL A 39 29.02 -17.31 9.85
C VAL A 39 29.82 -17.41 11.14
N CYS A 40 29.90 -16.32 11.88
CA CYS A 40 30.58 -16.31 13.18
C CYS A 40 29.74 -17.08 14.20
N GLU A 41 30.13 -18.32 14.46
CA GLU A 41 29.51 -19.20 15.46
C GLU A 41 30.25 -19.08 16.80
N ASP A 42 29.49 -18.98 17.89
CA ASP A 42 30.06 -19.17 19.23
C ASP A 42 30.45 -20.65 19.39
N LEU A 43 31.76 -20.92 19.37
CA LEU A 43 32.37 -22.25 19.39
C LEU A 43 32.03 -23.08 20.63
N GLU A 44 31.61 -22.44 21.74
CA GLU A 44 31.25 -23.15 22.97
C GLU A 44 29.76 -23.52 23.02
N LYS A 45 28.89 -22.74 22.36
CA LYS A 45 27.43 -22.88 22.49
C LYS A 45 26.72 -23.27 21.20
N GLY A 46 27.37 -23.17 20.04
CA GLY A 46 26.82 -23.54 18.73
C GLY A 46 25.70 -22.61 18.26
N TYR A 47 25.75 -21.34 18.67
CA TYR A 47 24.71 -20.35 18.36
C TYR A 47 25.24 -19.31 17.36
N VAL A 48 24.40 -18.91 16.41
CA VAL A 48 24.65 -17.78 15.53
C VAL A 48 23.97 -16.54 16.09
N PHE A 49 24.74 -15.47 16.20
CA PHE A 49 24.23 -14.18 16.64
C PHE A 49 23.65 -13.39 15.47
N VAL A 50 22.43 -12.86 15.66
CA VAL A 50 21.74 -11.99 14.69
C VAL A 50 21.44 -10.67 15.37
N ASP A 51 22.09 -9.59 14.96
CA ASP A 51 21.95 -8.27 15.60
C ASP A 51 20.66 -7.53 15.20
N ARG A 52 19.50 -8.11 15.52
CA ARG A 52 18.18 -7.59 15.13
C ARG A 52 17.12 -7.79 16.21
N ASP A 53 15.97 -7.13 16.05
CA ASP A 53 14.86 -7.24 17.00
C ASP A 53 14.22 -8.65 16.98
N GLY A 54 14.18 -9.30 18.15
CA GLY A 54 13.54 -10.61 18.32
C GLY A 54 12.02 -10.57 18.42
N LYS A 55 11.38 -9.39 18.48
CA LYS A 55 9.93 -9.26 18.51
C LYS A 55 9.29 -9.88 17.25
N HIS A 56 9.77 -9.48 16.09
CA HIS A 56 9.21 -9.86 14.77
C HIS A 56 9.86 -11.09 14.14
N PHE A 57 11.07 -11.43 14.57
CA PHE A 57 11.81 -12.56 14.03
C PHE A 57 11.06 -13.90 14.15
N ARG A 58 10.20 -14.05 15.17
CA ARG A 58 9.31 -15.23 15.28
C ARG A 58 8.39 -15.38 14.06
N HIS A 59 7.84 -14.28 13.57
CA HIS A 59 6.92 -14.29 12.43
C HIS A 59 7.66 -14.62 11.13
N ILE A 60 8.89 -14.11 10.97
CA ILE A 60 9.76 -14.48 9.85
C ILE A 60 10.05 -15.99 9.86
N LEU A 61 10.42 -16.55 11.01
CA LEU A 61 10.69 -17.99 11.11
C LEU A 61 9.44 -18.84 10.82
N ASN A 62 8.27 -18.44 11.30
CA ASN A 62 7.03 -19.16 11.01
C ASN A 62 6.74 -19.13 9.50
N TRP A 63 6.80 -17.95 8.87
CA TRP A 63 6.60 -17.83 7.44
C TRP A 63 7.61 -18.65 6.62
N LEU A 64 8.88 -18.68 7.01
CA LEU A 64 9.88 -19.55 6.39
C LEU A 64 9.55 -21.05 6.50
N ARG A 65 8.95 -21.48 7.63
CA ARG A 65 8.54 -22.88 7.85
C ARG A 65 7.35 -23.29 7.01
N ASP A 66 6.25 -22.57 7.13
CA ASP A 66 4.94 -23.01 6.66
C ASP A 66 4.21 -21.99 5.79
N GLY A 67 4.78 -20.80 5.60
CA GLY A 67 4.21 -19.73 4.78
C GLY A 67 3.10 -18.94 5.49
N VAL A 68 2.85 -19.19 6.78
CA VAL A 68 1.76 -18.54 7.50
C VAL A 68 2.13 -17.12 7.91
N ALA A 69 1.38 -16.15 7.38
CA ALA A 69 1.44 -14.76 7.82
C ALA A 69 0.61 -14.55 9.11
N PRO A 70 1.13 -13.84 10.12
CA PRO A 70 0.40 -13.57 11.35
C PRO A 70 -0.73 -12.55 11.14
N THR A 71 -1.76 -12.62 11.99
CA THR A 71 -2.70 -11.49 12.14
C THR A 71 -2.09 -10.50 13.13
N LEU A 72 -1.76 -9.30 12.67
CA LEU A 72 -1.11 -8.24 13.45
C LEU A 72 -1.89 -6.94 13.38
N THR A 73 -1.63 -6.03 14.33
CA THR A 73 -2.02 -4.62 14.17
C THR A 73 -1.21 -3.97 13.04
N ASP A 74 -1.68 -2.84 12.50
CA ASP A 74 -0.97 -2.18 11.39
C ASP A 74 0.44 -1.73 11.78
N ALA A 75 0.62 -1.22 13.01
CA ALA A 75 1.93 -0.80 13.51
C ALA A 75 2.91 -1.98 13.58
N GLU A 76 2.46 -3.13 14.08
CA GLU A 76 3.26 -4.35 14.16
C GLU A 76 3.55 -4.93 12.77
N TYR A 77 2.60 -4.85 11.84
CA TYR A 77 2.81 -5.30 10.46
C TYR A 77 3.87 -4.45 9.74
N SER A 78 3.83 -3.12 9.87
CA SER A 78 4.87 -2.24 9.29
C SER A 78 6.25 -2.49 9.90
N GLU A 79 6.34 -2.78 11.21
CA GLU A 79 7.58 -3.21 11.84
C GLU A 79 8.09 -4.55 11.29
N LEU A 80 7.20 -5.53 11.10
CA LEU A 80 7.53 -6.83 10.51
C LEU A 80 8.04 -6.68 9.07
N MET A 81 7.40 -5.83 8.25
CA MET A 81 7.81 -5.61 6.85
C MET A 81 9.21 -5.01 6.74
N ARG A 82 9.60 -4.10 7.65
CA ARG A 82 10.97 -3.56 7.71
C ARG A 82 12.01 -4.64 8.05
N GLU A 83 11.66 -5.58 8.92
CA GLU A 83 12.54 -6.73 9.17
C GLU A 83 12.60 -7.64 7.95
N ALA A 84 11.47 -7.95 7.30
CA ALA A 84 11.43 -8.79 6.11
C ALA A 84 12.26 -8.21 4.96
N GLU A 85 12.21 -6.89 4.75
CA GLU A 85 13.04 -6.17 3.80
C GLU A 85 14.54 -6.27 4.14
N TYR A 86 14.91 -6.10 5.42
CA TYR A 86 16.29 -6.23 5.89
C TYR A 86 16.87 -7.61 5.56
N TYR A 87 16.09 -8.68 5.81
CA TYR A 87 16.50 -10.04 5.47
C TYR A 87 16.38 -10.38 3.97
N GLN A 88 16.00 -9.40 3.14
CA GLN A 88 15.84 -9.57 1.69
C GLN A 88 14.84 -10.67 1.34
N LEU A 89 13.78 -10.82 2.14
CA LEU A 89 12.68 -11.77 1.90
C LEU A 89 11.65 -11.21 0.92
N LEU A 90 11.76 -9.94 0.57
CA LEU A 90 10.91 -9.27 -0.41
C LEU A 90 11.69 -9.23 -1.73
N ARG A 91 11.38 -10.16 -2.66
CA ARG A 91 12.06 -10.26 -3.97
C ARG A 91 12.09 -8.90 -4.68
N LYS A 92 13.29 -8.38 -4.95
CA LYS A 92 13.52 -7.28 -5.90
C LYS A 92 13.37 -7.83 -7.32
N GLU A 93 12.67 -7.07 -8.14
CA GLU A 93 12.30 -7.38 -9.53
C GLU A 93 13.49 -7.93 -10.34
N ALA A 94 13.52 -9.24 -10.54
CA ALA A 94 14.20 -9.89 -11.66
C ALA A 94 13.58 -11.28 -11.85
N ASP A 95 12.96 -11.44 -13.02
CA ASP A 95 12.65 -12.67 -13.75
C ASP A 95 12.54 -13.97 -12.94
N GLU A 96 11.32 -14.52 -12.85
CA GLU A 96 10.95 -15.80 -13.47
C GLU A 96 9.60 -16.29 -12.94
N LEU A 97 8.83 -16.88 -13.86
CA LEU A 97 7.53 -17.52 -13.71
C LEU A 97 7.32 -18.16 -12.33
N ASP A 98 6.37 -17.69 -11.53
CA ASP A 98 5.76 -18.53 -10.50
C ASP A 98 4.39 -18.01 -10.10
N SER A 99 3.41 -18.93 -10.13
CA SER A 99 1.96 -18.76 -9.95
C SER A 99 1.50 -17.45 -9.31
N GLU A 100 1.32 -16.40 -10.12
CA GLU A 100 0.55 -15.23 -9.70
C GLU A 100 -0.87 -15.69 -9.36
N LEU A 101 -1.38 -15.26 -8.21
CA LEU A 101 -2.78 -15.45 -7.83
C LEU A 101 -3.65 -15.07 -9.02
N THR A 102 -4.38 -16.01 -9.59
CA THR A 102 -5.22 -15.71 -10.74
C THR A 102 -6.50 -15.00 -10.26
N ARG A 103 -7.20 -14.32 -11.17
CA ARG A 103 -8.55 -13.81 -10.89
C ARG A 103 -9.46 -14.91 -10.33
N THR A 104 -9.31 -16.16 -10.80
CA THR A 104 -10.08 -17.31 -10.32
C THR A 104 -9.74 -17.70 -8.88
N ASP A 105 -8.48 -17.59 -8.48
CA ASP A 105 -8.08 -17.78 -7.07
C ASP A 105 -8.72 -16.72 -6.18
N ILE A 106 -8.70 -15.46 -6.62
CA ILE A 106 -9.30 -14.33 -5.90
C ILE A 106 -10.82 -14.52 -5.74
N ILE A 107 -11.53 -14.92 -6.80
CA ILE A 107 -12.97 -15.20 -6.71
C ILE A 107 -13.27 -16.30 -5.69
N ARG A 108 -12.48 -17.38 -5.68
CA ARG A 108 -12.62 -18.45 -4.68
C ARG A 108 -12.36 -17.95 -3.26
N CYS A 109 -11.37 -17.08 -3.08
CA CYS A 109 -11.10 -16.46 -1.79
C CYS A 109 -12.30 -15.61 -1.34
N ILE A 110 -12.83 -14.73 -2.19
CA ILE A 110 -13.94 -13.80 -1.83
C ILE A 110 -15.19 -14.54 -1.38
N GLN A 111 -15.42 -15.74 -1.91
CA GLN A 111 -16.54 -16.60 -1.50
C GLN A 111 -16.34 -17.24 -0.10
N SER A 112 -15.13 -17.19 0.45
CA SER A 112 -14.80 -17.63 1.81
C SER A 112 -14.86 -16.44 2.78
N GLU A 113 -15.37 -16.66 3.99
CA GLU A 113 -15.57 -15.58 4.97
C GLU A 113 -14.25 -14.86 5.32
N ARG A 114 -14.25 -13.52 5.15
CA ARG A 114 -13.20 -12.55 5.55
C ARG A 114 -11.85 -12.66 4.82
N VAL A 115 -11.82 -12.26 3.56
CA VAL A 115 -10.59 -12.22 2.75
C VAL A 115 -9.69 -11.04 3.11
N ARG A 116 -8.38 -11.32 3.20
CA ARG A 116 -7.32 -10.32 3.35
C ARG A 116 -6.21 -10.60 2.33
N PHE A 117 -5.83 -9.57 1.59
CA PHE A 117 -4.76 -9.57 0.60
C PHE A 117 -3.66 -8.59 1.03
N ARG A 118 -3.13 -8.73 2.26
CA ARG A 118 -2.07 -7.86 2.76
C ARG A 118 -0.70 -8.30 2.26
N GLY A 119 0.07 -7.41 1.66
CA GLY A 119 1.43 -7.70 1.19
C GLY A 119 1.52 -8.64 -0.01
N VAL A 120 0.40 -8.96 -0.67
CA VAL A 120 0.39 -9.83 -1.86
C VAL A 120 0.74 -9.03 -3.11
N LYS A 121 1.33 -9.70 -4.10
CA LYS A 121 1.53 -9.17 -5.45
C LYS A 121 0.36 -9.63 -6.31
N LEU A 122 -0.42 -8.68 -6.80
CA LEU A 122 -1.56 -8.95 -7.70
C LEU A 122 -1.42 -8.22 -9.04
N SER A 123 -0.28 -7.57 -9.29
CA SER A 123 -0.06 -6.66 -10.42
C SER A 123 -0.61 -7.18 -11.75
N GLY A 124 -1.25 -6.30 -12.52
CA GLY A 124 -1.78 -6.63 -13.85
C GLY A 124 -3.08 -7.44 -13.88
N LEU A 125 -3.55 -8.00 -12.76
CA LEU A 125 -4.81 -8.75 -12.76
C LEU A 125 -6.01 -7.85 -13.05
N ASP A 126 -6.99 -8.43 -13.74
CA ASP A 126 -8.31 -7.82 -13.88
C ASP A 126 -9.19 -8.25 -12.72
N LEU A 127 -9.55 -7.31 -11.84
CA LEU A 127 -10.51 -7.42 -10.74
C LEU A 127 -11.77 -6.58 -10.97
N SER A 128 -11.99 -6.14 -12.21
CA SER A 128 -13.14 -5.33 -12.60
C SER A 128 -14.46 -6.01 -12.23
N LYS A 129 -15.42 -5.19 -11.81
CA LYS A 129 -16.80 -5.58 -11.46
C LYS A 129 -16.94 -6.56 -10.28
N LEU A 130 -15.85 -6.90 -9.59
CA LEU A 130 -15.92 -7.74 -8.41
C LEU A 130 -16.46 -6.96 -7.21
N ASP A 131 -17.11 -7.67 -6.29
CA ASP A 131 -17.34 -7.16 -4.94
C ASP A 131 -16.13 -7.48 -4.07
N LEU A 132 -15.44 -6.43 -3.70
CA LEU A 132 -14.22 -6.40 -2.90
C LEU A 132 -14.41 -5.43 -1.73
N SER A 133 -15.66 -5.18 -1.34
CA SER A 133 -15.97 -4.35 -0.19
C SER A 133 -15.35 -4.94 1.07
N PHE A 134 -14.85 -4.07 1.94
CA PHE A 134 -14.19 -4.42 3.21
C PHE A 134 -12.91 -5.25 3.08
N VAL A 135 -12.41 -5.53 1.87
CA VAL A 135 -11.18 -6.29 1.67
C VAL A 135 -9.97 -5.45 2.10
N ASP A 136 -9.03 -6.10 2.78
CA ASP A 136 -7.79 -5.47 3.21
C ASP A 136 -6.64 -5.77 2.24
N PHE A 137 -6.28 -4.78 1.41
CA PHE A 137 -5.14 -4.75 0.51
C PHE A 137 -3.94 -3.98 1.06
N SER A 138 -3.91 -3.68 2.37
CA SER A 138 -2.84 -2.85 2.93
C SER A 138 -1.47 -3.49 2.63
N PHE A 139 -0.50 -2.66 2.26
CA PHE A 139 0.86 -3.07 1.91
C PHE A 139 0.99 -3.96 0.66
N ALA A 140 -0.10 -4.20 -0.09
CA ALA A 140 -0.06 -5.01 -1.30
C ALA A 140 0.63 -4.28 -2.47
N CYS A 141 1.13 -5.05 -3.43
CA CYS A 141 1.59 -4.54 -4.72
C CYS A 141 0.49 -4.82 -5.76
N LEU A 142 -0.18 -3.75 -6.16
CA LEU A 142 -1.31 -3.71 -7.08
C LEU A 142 -0.96 -2.87 -8.32
N LYS A 143 0.28 -2.90 -8.80
CA LYS A 143 0.66 -2.10 -9.97
C LYS A 143 -0.14 -2.52 -11.19
N ASN A 144 -0.62 -1.54 -11.96
CA ASN A 144 -1.36 -1.77 -13.21
C ASN A 144 -2.58 -2.70 -13.06
N LEU A 145 -3.24 -2.71 -11.89
CA LEU A 145 -4.42 -3.54 -11.64
C LEU A 145 -5.68 -2.94 -12.26
N PHE A 146 -6.62 -3.76 -12.71
CA PHE A 146 -7.91 -3.27 -13.19
C PHE A 146 -9.00 -3.47 -12.12
N PHE A 147 -9.48 -2.38 -11.56
CA PHE A 147 -10.63 -2.32 -10.64
C PHE A 147 -11.85 -1.65 -11.27
N SER A 148 -11.92 -1.58 -12.60
CA SER A 148 -12.99 -0.84 -13.28
C SER A 148 -14.37 -1.36 -12.85
N ARG A 149 -15.23 -0.48 -12.37
CA ARG A 149 -16.59 -0.80 -11.86
C ARG A 149 -16.62 -1.81 -10.71
N ALA A 150 -15.50 -2.06 -10.02
CA ALA A 150 -15.49 -2.89 -8.83
C ALA A 150 -16.17 -2.17 -7.65
N ASN A 151 -16.79 -2.94 -6.76
CA ASN A 151 -17.22 -2.44 -5.46
C ASN A 151 -16.07 -2.62 -4.46
N LEU A 152 -15.47 -1.53 -4.03
CA LEU A 152 -14.36 -1.49 -3.08
C LEU A 152 -14.74 -0.74 -1.81
N GLN A 153 -16.04 -0.52 -1.55
CA GLN A 153 -16.50 0.23 -0.39
C GLN A 153 -15.83 -0.27 0.90
N CYS A 154 -15.31 0.66 1.71
CA CYS A 154 -14.62 0.38 2.96
C CYS A 154 -13.39 -0.56 2.85
N ALA A 155 -12.88 -0.80 1.64
CA ALA A 155 -11.64 -1.55 1.45
C ALA A 155 -10.44 -0.75 1.97
N LYS A 156 -9.42 -1.46 2.44
CA LYS A 156 -8.20 -0.88 2.99
C LYS A 156 -7.06 -1.01 2.00
N PHE A 157 -6.37 0.09 1.77
CA PHE A 157 -5.29 0.28 0.83
C PHE A 157 -4.12 1.03 1.47
N ARG A 158 -3.98 0.92 2.81
CA ARG A 158 -2.91 1.62 3.52
C ARG A 158 -1.55 1.18 3.01
N ASP A 159 -0.70 2.14 2.68
CA ASP A 159 0.66 1.90 2.16
C ASP A 159 0.70 0.90 0.98
N VAL A 160 -0.37 0.84 0.18
CA VAL A 160 -0.42 0.01 -1.03
C VAL A 160 0.42 0.64 -2.13
N ASP A 161 1.03 -0.19 -2.99
CA ASP A 161 1.62 0.25 -4.24
C ASP A 161 0.67 -0.08 -5.41
N ALA A 162 -0.17 0.89 -5.77
CA ALA A 162 -1.19 0.79 -6.82
C ALA A 162 -0.87 1.71 -8.02
N GLU A 163 0.42 1.95 -8.28
CA GLU A 163 0.88 2.72 -9.45
C GLU A 163 0.23 2.22 -10.74
N GLY A 164 -0.29 3.14 -11.55
CA GLY A 164 -0.91 2.83 -12.85
C GLY A 164 -2.21 2.02 -12.78
N SER A 165 -2.76 1.74 -11.60
CA SER A 165 -4.03 1.01 -11.47
C SER A 165 -5.22 1.78 -12.05
N ILE A 166 -6.21 1.03 -12.53
CA ILE A 166 -7.41 1.56 -13.20
C ILE A 166 -8.65 1.34 -12.33
N PHE A 167 -9.18 2.41 -11.75
CA PHE A 167 -10.38 2.46 -10.92
C PHE A 167 -11.58 3.11 -11.62
N HIS A 168 -11.61 3.15 -12.95
CA HIS A 168 -12.70 3.78 -13.70
C HIS A 168 -14.09 3.33 -13.22
N ASN A 169 -14.92 4.30 -12.82
CA ASN A 169 -16.27 4.07 -12.29
C ASN A 169 -16.35 3.06 -11.12
N ALA A 170 -15.28 2.86 -10.36
CA ALA A 170 -15.28 2.02 -9.18
C ALA A 170 -15.96 2.70 -7.99
N THR A 171 -16.54 1.91 -7.08
CA THR A 171 -17.06 2.41 -5.80
C THR A 171 -15.96 2.32 -4.76
N LEU A 172 -15.37 3.46 -4.40
CA LEU A 172 -14.26 3.61 -3.44
C LEU A 172 -14.70 4.37 -2.18
N ARG A 173 -16.00 4.35 -1.88
CA ARG A 173 -16.57 5.06 -0.74
C ARG A 173 -15.94 4.58 0.55
N GLU A 174 -15.54 5.54 1.39
CA GLU A 174 -15.02 5.25 2.74
C GLU A 174 -13.78 4.32 2.74
N CYS A 175 -13.04 4.22 1.63
CA CYS A 175 -11.78 3.48 1.56
C CYS A 175 -10.67 4.15 2.39
N GLU A 176 -9.71 3.35 2.85
CA GLU A 176 -8.50 3.83 3.54
C GLU A 176 -7.27 3.75 2.60
N PHE A 177 -6.86 4.86 2.00
CA PHE A 177 -5.68 5.01 1.12
C PHE A 177 -4.51 5.75 1.80
N THR A 178 -4.47 5.81 3.13
CA THR A 178 -3.42 6.56 3.83
C THR A 178 -2.03 6.04 3.44
N GLY A 179 -1.14 6.94 3.00
CA GLY A 179 0.22 6.61 2.56
C GLY A 179 0.32 5.81 1.25
N ALA A 180 -0.80 5.55 0.56
CA ALA A 180 -0.80 4.77 -0.68
C ALA A 180 -0.02 5.46 -1.81
N ASN A 181 0.68 4.66 -2.61
CA ASN A 181 1.20 5.08 -3.91
C ASN A 181 0.17 4.77 -4.99
N LEU A 182 -0.45 5.80 -5.57
CA LEU A 182 -1.41 5.70 -6.67
C LEU A 182 -0.90 6.44 -7.91
N ARG A 183 0.39 6.74 -8.01
CA ARG A 183 0.96 7.52 -9.12
C ARG A 183 0.44 7.03 -10.48
N GLY A 184 -0.07 7.96 -11.29
CA GLY A 184 -0.61 7.67 -12.62
C GLY A 184 -1.89 6.84 -12.65
N ALA A 185 -2.55 6.59 -11.51
CA ALA A 185 -3.78 5.81 -11.48
C ALA A 185 -4.94 6.53 -12.19
N LEU A 186 -5.85 5.74 -12.76
CA LEU A 186 -6.99 6.21 -13.53
C LEU A 186 -8.29 6.04 -12.75
N LEU A 187 -8.81 7.10 -12.17
CA LEU A 187 -9.99 7.14 -11.29
C LEU A 187 -11.16 7.93 -11.89
N ALA A 188 -11.19 8.14 -13.21
CA ALA A 188 -12.28 8.86 -13.87
C ALA A 188 -13.66 8.22 -13.57
N GLY A 189 -14.61 9.07 -13.15
CA GLY A 189 -15.96 8.66 -12.74
C GLY A 189 -16.04 7.80 -11.48
N ALA A 190 -14.94 7.57 -10.77
CA ALA A 190 -14.95 6.78 -9.53
C ALA A 190 -15.65 7.55 -8.40
N ASN A 191 -16.25 6.80 -7.47
CA ASN A 191 -16.88 7.37 -6.28
C ASN A 191 -15.98 7.19 -5.05
N LEU A 192 -15.24 8.23 -4.70
CA LEU A 192 -14.36 8.34 -3.52
C LEU A 192 -15.00 9.13 -2.37
N GLN A 193 -16.33 9.20 -2.30
CA GLN A 193 -17.00 9.94 -1.22
C GLN A 193 -16.52 9.46 0.15
N SER A 194 -16.08 10.40 0.99
CA SER A 194 -15.52 10.15 2.33
C SER A 194 -14.31 9.21 2.38
N ALA A 195 -13.63 8.97 1.25
CA ALA A 195 -12.39 8.18 1.25
C ALA A 195 -11.26 8.94 1.96
N ASN A 196 -10.40 8.20 2.65
CA ASN A 196 -9.22 8.74 3.32
C ASN A 196 -7.97 8.56 2.45
N LEU A 197 -7.56 9.62 1.76
CA LEU A 197 -6.38 9.71 0.90
C LEU A 197 -5.27 10.57 1.55
N GLN A 198 -5.29 10.72 2.88
CA GLN A 198 -4.28 11.48 3.59
C GLN A 198 -2.87 10.93 3.30
N ASP A 199 -1.92 11.81 3.07
CA ASP A 199 -0.51 11.46 2.78
C ASP A 199 -0.30 10.57 1.53
N ALA A 200 -1.32 10.38 0.69
CA ALA A 200 -1.22 9.56 -0.52
C ALA A 200 -0.43 10.26 -1.64
N CYS A 201 0.30 9.49 -2.44
CA CYS A 201 0.92 9.93 -3.69
C CYS A 201 -0.10 9.78 -4.83
N LEU A 202 -0.63 10.90 -5.32
CA LEU A 202 -1.65 10.99 -6.38
C LEU A 202 -1.10 11.72 -7.62
N VAL A 203 0.21 11.71 -7.79
CA VAL A 203 0.90 12.44 -8.87
C VAL A 203 0.51 11.84 -10.21
N ASP A 204 0.20 12.70 -11.18
CA ASP A 204 -0.21 12.33 -12.54
C ASP A 204 -1.52 11.50 -12.61
N CYS A 205 -2.33 11.45 -11.53
CA CYS A 205 -3.61 10.73 -11.52
C CYS A 205 -4.70 11.41 -12.35
N SER A 206 -5.64 10.63 -12.87
CA SER A 206 -6.89 11.14 -13.48
C SER A 206 -8.09 10.93 -12.57
N PHE A 207 -8.75 12.01 -12.17
CA PHE A 207 -9.99 12.06 -11.39
C PHE A 207 -11.13 12.71 -12.18
N CYS A 208 -11.08 12.71 -13.52
CA CYS A 208 -12.09 13.39 -14.34
C CYS A 208 -13.52 12.95 -13.98
N GLY A 209 -14.36 13.90 -13.58
CA GLY A 209 -15.74 13.66 -13.16
C GLY A 209 -15.90 12.73 -11.94
N ALA A 210 -14.84 12.47 -11.18
CA ALA A 210 -14.91 11.65 -9.97
C ALA A 210 -15.66 12.38 -8.84
N ASP A 211 -16.27 11.62 -7.94
CA ASP A 211 -16.93 12.12 -6.75
C ASP A 211 -16.01 11.97 -5.53
N LEU A 212 -15.42 13.06 -5.05
CA LEU A 212 -14.56 13.13 -3.87
C LEU A 212 -15.22 13.94 -2.74
N ARG A 213 -16.56 14.00 -2.69
CA ARG A 213 -17.28 14.72 -1.63
C ARG A 213 -16.82 14.25 -0.25
N SER A 214 -16.48 15.20 0.60
CA SER A 214 -15.98 14.94 1.97
C SER A 214 -14.73 14.05 2.04
N ALA A 215 -13.98 13.85 0.95
CA ALA A 215 -12.74 13.09 0.98
C ALA A 215 -11.67 13.78 1.84
N HIS A 216 -10.83 12.99 2.50
CA HIS A 216 -9.68 13.47 3.27
C HIS A 216 -8.42 13.40 2.39
N LEU A 217 -7.89 14.56 2.00
CA LEU A 217 -6.75 14.73 1.10
C LEU A 217 -5.63 15.55 1.78
N GLN A 218 -5.63 15.62 3.12
CA GLN A 218 -4.60 16.34 3.86
C GLN A 218 -3.23 15.82 3.43
N THR A 219 -2.32 16.75 3.15
CA THR A 219 -0.91 16.47 2.79
C THR A 219 -0.69 15.54 1.58
N ALA A 220 -1.73 15.18 0.84
CA ALA A 220 -1.64 14.38 -0.37
C ALA A 220 -0.90 15.13 -1.50
N ASP A 221 -0.21 14.37 -2.35
CA ASP A 221 0.51 14.91 -3.51
C ASP A 221 -0.32 14.75 -4.78
N LEU A 222 -1.03 15.79 -5.19
CA LEU A 222 -1.86 15.86 -6.41
C LEU A 222 -1.14 16.60 -7.54
N THR A 223 0.20 16.65 -7.52
CA THR A 223 0.98 17.30 -8.58
C THR A 223 0.61 16.71 -9.96
N ASN A 224 0.33 17.59 -10.92
CA ASN A 224 -0.14 17.27 -12.28
C ASN A 224 -1.45 16.44 -12.35
N ALA A 225 -2.20 16.28 -11.25
CA ALA A 225 -3.43 15.49 -11.28
C ALA A 225 -4.52 16.18 -12.12
N ASN A 226 -5.30 15.40 -12.87
CA ASN A 226 -6.44 15.89 -13.64
C ASN A 226 -7.75 15.69 -12.87
N LEU A 227 -8.27 16.77 -12.28
CA LEU A 227 -9.52 16.82 -11.52
C LEU A 227 -10.63 17.55 -12.31
N GLU A 228 -10.56 17.59 -13.64
CA GLU A 228 -11.57 18.27 -14.46
C GLU A 228 -12.98 17.74 -14.17
N GLY A 229 -13.89 18.66 -13.81
CA GLY A 229 -15.28 18.34 -13.48
C GLY A 229 -15.47 17.49 -12.22
N ALA A 230 -14.42 17.23 -11.43
CA ALA A 230 -14.54 16.45 -10.20
C ALA A 230 -15.35 17.18 -9.12
N ASN A 231 -16.07 16.41 -8.28
CA ASN A 231 -16.82 16.96 -7.16
C ASN A 231 -16.04 16.81 -5.84
N LEU A 232 -15.45 17.88 -5.34
CA LEU A 232 -14.71 17.96 -4.09
C LEU A 232 -15.47 18.74 -3.01
N GLU A 233 -16.81 18.79 -3.06
CA GLU A 233 -17.59 19.53 -2.06
C GLU A 233 -17.27 19.04 -0.64
N GLY A 234 -16.87 19.97 0.24
CA GLY A 234 -16.51 19.66 1.62
C GLY A 234 -15.24 18.80 1.79
N ALA A 235 -14.47 18.56 0.73
CA ALA A 235 -13.21 17.81 0.85
C ALA A 235 -12.16 18.57 1.67
N ASN A 236 -11.30 17.84 2.37
CA ASN A 236 -10.23 18.43 3.16
C ASN A 236 -8.89 18.32 2.44
N LEU A 237 -8.44 19.42 1.82
CA LEU A 237 -7.17 19.51 1.08
C LEU A 237 -6.09 20.26 1.87
N LYS A 238 -6.19 20.36 3.20
CA LYS A 238 -5.22 21.12 4.01
C LYS A 238 -3.78 20.65 3.72
N GLY A 239 -2.95 21.56 3.24
CA GLY A 239 -1.54 21.28 2.92
C GLY A 239 -1.31 20.33 1.75
N ALA A 240 -2.34 20.00 0.95
CA ALA A 240 -2.18 19.22 -0.27
C ALA A 240 -1.32 19.97 -1.30
N LYS A 241 -0.53 19.22 -2.08
CA LYS A 241 0.26 19.79 -3.19
C LYS A 241 -0.55 19.71 -4.49
N LEU A 242 -0.79 20.84 -5.13
CA LEU A 242 -1.61 20.93 -6.35
C LEU A 242 -0.83 21.54 -7.55
N ASN A 243 0.51 21.50 -7.54
CA ASN A 243 1.29 22.11 -8.62
C ASN A 243 0.85 21.53 -9.98
N ASN A 244 0.47 22.40 -10.93
CA ASN A 244 -0.05 22.02 -12.25
C ASN A 244 -1.30 21.14 -12.26
N ALA A 245 -2.05 21.06 -11.15
CA ALA A 245 -3.29 20.30 -11.13
C ALA A 245 -4.37 21.00 -11.98
N ASN A 246 -5.13 20.20 -12.75
CA ASN A 246 -6.25 20.68 -13.53
C ASN A 246 -7.55 20.58 -12.72
N LEU A 247 -8.06 21.71 -12.25
CA LEU A 247 -9.31 21.83 -11.48
C LEU A 247 -10.45 22.48 -12.29
N LYS A 248 -10.31 22.53 -13.63
CA LYS A 248 -11.30 23.15 -14.50
C LYS A 248 -12.69 22.54 -14.27
N GLY A 249 -13.68 23.39 -14.03
CA GLY A 249 -15.07 22.97 -13.77
C GLY A 249 -15.28 22.17 -12.48
N ALA A 250 -14.25 21.97 -11.65
CA ALA A 250 -14.36 21.22 -10.41
C ALA A 250 -15.23 21.97 -9.38
N ASN A 251 -15.93 21.20 -8.53
CA ASN A 251 -16.70 21.74 -7.42
C ASN A 251 -15.89 21.66 -6.11
N LEU A 252 -15.34 22.78 -5.65
CA LEU A 252 -14.63 22.92 -4.37
C LEU A 252 -15.45 23.69 -3.32
N GLN A 253 -16.78 23.74 -3.47
CA GLN A 253 -17.62 24.40 -2.48
C GLN A 253 -17.39 23.81 -1.09
N ARG A 254 -17.25 24.69 -0.09
CA ARG A 254 -16.98 24.31 1.32
C ARG A 254 -15.70 23.47 1.53
N ALA A 255 -14.82 23.36 0.54
CA ALA A 255 -13.57 22.63 0.68
C ALA A 255 -12.61 23.35 1.63
N TYR A 256 -11.78 22.58 2.35
CA TYR A 256 -10.75 23.12 3.23
C TYR A 256 -9.41 23.19 2.49
N LEU A 257 -9.05 24.37 1.99
CA LEU A 257 -7.85 24.65 1.17
C LEU A 257 -6.79 25.44 1.94
N ARG A 258 -6.74 25.29 3.27
CA ARG A 258 -5.77 26.01 4.10
C ARG A 258 -4.34 25.57 3.76
N GLN A 259 -3.43 26.55 3.67
CA GLN A 259 -2.01 26.31 3.39
C GLN A 259 -1.74 25.56 2.07
N VAL A 260 -2.64 25.70 1.09
CA VAL A 260 -2.50 25.12 -0.24
C VAL A 260 -1.84 26.12 -1.18
N ASN A 261 -0.90 25.65 -1.99
CA ASN A 261 -0.36 26.42 -3.11
C ASN A 261 -1.21 26.18 -4.37
N LEU A 262 -1.89 27.23 -4.84
CA LEU A 262 -2.69 27.24 -6.06
C LEU A 262 -1.97 27.90 -7.25
N GLN A 263 -0.70 28.31 -7.08
CA GLN A 263 0.13 28.78 -8.19
C GLN A 263 0.22 27.69 -9.25
N ASN A 264 -0.04 28.05 -10.51
CA ASN A 264 -0.04 27.15 -11.67
C ASN A 264 -1.18 26.10 -11.66
N THR A 265 -2.22 26.24 -10.84
CA THR A 265 -3.43 25.42 -10.98
C THR A 265 -4.36 25.96 -12.07
N HIS A 266 -5.02 25.08 -12.82
CA HIS A 266 -6.05 25.47 -13.80
C HIS A 266 -7.41 25.54 -13.09
N LEU A 267 -7.94 26.74 -12.91
CA LEU A 267 -9.14 27.01 -12.09
C LEU A 267 -10.33 27.53 -12.91
N GLU A 268 -10.32 27.37 -14.23
CA GLU A 268 -11.39 27.87 -15.09
C GLU A 268 -12.72 27.20 -14.71
N ASN A 269 -13.75 28.00 -14.42
CA ASN A 269 -15.07 27.53 -13.99
C ASN A 269 -15.10 26.70 -12.70
N THR A 270 -14.03 26.73 -11.90
CA THR A 270 -14.01 26.06 -10.58
C THR A 270 -14.94 26.79 -9.61
N ARG A 271 -15.77 26.05 -8.87
CA ARG A 271 -16.67 26.61 -7.85
C ARG A 271 -15.99 26.59 -6.49
N LEU A 272 -15.85 27.75 -5.85
CA LEU A 272 -15.16 27.91 -4.57
C LEU A 272 -16.06 28.48 -3.46
N ASP A 273 -17.38 28.50 -3.64
CA ASP A 273 -18.29 29.11 -2.66
C ASP A 273 -18.15 28.45 -1.28
N GLY A 274 -17.86 29.27 -0.26
CA GLY A 274 -17.65 28.80 1.11
C GLY A 274 -16.35 28.01 1.34
N ALA A 275 -15.44 27.93 0.37
CA ALA A 275 -14.15 27.28 0.55
C ALA A 275 -13.27 28.05 1.56
N ASN A 276 -12.55 27.32 2.42
CA ASN A 276 -11.64 27.90 3.40
C ASN A 276 -10.24 28.05 2.80
N LEU A 277 -9.91 29.25 2.35
CA LEU A 277 -8.64 29.59 1.68
C LEU A 277 -7.60 30.21 2.62
N LEU A 278 -7.75 30.10 3.95
CA LEU A 278 -6.83 30.79 4.87
C LEU A 278 -5.38 30.29 4.70
N GLY A 279 -4.48 31.20 4.34
CA GLY A 279 -3.07 30.89 4.09
C GLY A 279 -2.83 30.16 2.76
N ALA A 280 -3.83 30.06 1.88
CA ALA A 280 -3.60 29.64 0.51
C ALA A 280 -2.84 30.74 -0.25
N ILE A 281 -1.91 30.33 -1.11
CA ILE A 281 -1.19 31.24 -2.01
C ILE A 281 -1.62 30.96 -3.44
N ARG A 282 -1.71 32.02 -4.25
CA ARG A 282 -2.11 31.96 -5.66
C ARG A 282 -1.08 32.67 -6.52
#